data_AF-A0A7C4RQU3-F1
#
_entry.id   AF-A0A7C4RQU3-F1
#
_cell.length_a   1.000
_cell.length_b   1.000
_cell.length_c   1.000
_cell.angle_alpha   90.00
_cell.angle_beta   90.00
_cell.angle_gamma   90.00
#
_symmetry.space_group_name_H-M   'P 1'
#
loop_
_entity.id
_entity.type
_entity.pdbx_description
1 polymer ?
#
loop_
_entity_poly.entity_id
_entity_poly.type
_entity_poly.pdbx_seq_one_letter_code
_entity_poly.pdbx_strand_id
1 'polypeptide(L)'
;MKDAFGLKRETTDRIRSVLAKYPQIDRAILYGSRAKGNYKPGSDIDLTIVGGPGLTFDSLTAILNDIDELLLPYTFDLSIFQEIEDPDIVDHILRVGVVFYERNHGDRSESVFATGNKTPSIAGVKRSG
;
A
#
# COMPACT_ATOMS: atom_id res chain seq x y z
N MET A 1 -17.86 5.22 17.70
CA MET A 1 -17.48 3.80 17.88
C MET A 1 -15.99 3.67 17.59
N LYS A 2 -15.27 2.83 18.34
CA LYS A 2 -13.90 2.42 17.97
C LYS A 2 -14.04 1.25 16.99
N ASP A 3 -13.29 1.29 15.91
CA ASP A 3 -13.26 0.26 14.88
C ASP A 3 -12.13 -0.73 15.19
N ALA A 4 -11.74 -1.53 14.18
CA ALA A 4 -10.59 -2.42 14.22
C ALA A 4 -9.33 -1.71 14.79
N PHE A 5 -8.49 -2.48 15.50
CA PHE A 5 -7.19 -2.03 16.02
C PHE A 5 -7.23 -0.96 17.13
N GLY A 6 -8.42 -0.68 17.68
CA GLY A 6 -8.57 0.33 18.73
C GLY A 6 -8.47 1.76 18.26
N LEU A 7 -8.61 1.98 16.96
CA LEU A 7 -8.60 3.27 16.31
C LEU A 7 -10.03 3.64 15.89
N LYS A 8 -10.31 4.93 15.74
CA LYS A 8 -11.55 5.35 15.10
C LYS A 8 -11.47 5.00 13.61
N ARG A 9 -12.61 4.68 13.00
CA ARG A 9 -12.71 4.46 11.55
C ARG A 9 -12.03 5.54 10.73
N GLU A 10 -12.34 6.79 11.08
CA GLU A 10 -11.79 7.97 10.42
C GLU A 10 -10.27 8.01 10.49
N THR A 11 -9.68 7.62 11.63
CA THR A 11 -8.22 7.52 11.77
C THR A 11 -7.64 6.47 10.83
N THR A 12 -8.21 5.26 10.81
CA THR A 12 -7.71 4.21 9.91
C THR A 12 -7.87 4.58 8.44
N ASP A 13 -8.98 5.23 8.08
CA ASP A 13 -9.26 5.64 6.71
C ASP A 13 -8.32 6.76 6.23
N ARG A 14 -7.96 7.70 7.11
CA ARG A 14 -6.97 8.75 6.82
C ARG A 14 -5.56 8.16 6.60
N ILE A 15 -5.13 7.23 7.45
CA ILE A 15 -3.83 6.56 7.29
C ILE A 15 -3.81 5.76 5.98
N ARG A 16 -4.85 4.96 5.71
CA ARG A 16 -5.00 4.22 4.45
C ARG A 16 -4.97 5.13 3.22
N SER A 17 -5.56 6.32 3.31
CA SER A 17 -5.54 7.30 2.22
C SER A 17 -4.14 7.83 1.95
N VAL A 18 -3.29 7.98 2.97
CA VAL A 18 -1.87 8.30 2.78
C VAL A 18 -1.17 7.16 2.06
N LEU A 19 -1.27 5.93 2.58
CA LEU A 19 -0.65 4.74 1.98
C LEU A 19 -1.06 4.54 0.51
N ALA A 20 -2.31 4.83 0.17
CA ALA A 20 -2.82 4.71 -1.19
C ALA A 20 -2.11 5.61 -2.21
N LYS A 21 -1.54 6.75 -1.79
CA LYS A 21 -0.78 7.67 -2.65
C LYS A 21 0.52 7.08 -3.19
N TYR A 22 1.05 6.05 -2.52
CA TYR A 22 2.35 5.45 -2.83
C TYR A 22 2.16 4.17 -3.65
N PRO A 23 2.23 4.22 -5.00
CA PRO A 23 1.90 3.10 -5.87
C PRO A 23 2.80 1.87 -5.68
N GLN A 24 4.00 2.06 -5.13
CA GLN A 24 4.92 0.98 -4.78
C GLN A 24 4.47 0.14 -3.58
N ILE A 25 3.51 0.62 -2.77
CA ILE A 25 2.95 -0.14 -1.65
C ILE A 25 1.87 -1.08 -2.16
N ASP A 26 2.08 -2.39 -1.95
CA ASP A 26 1.08 -3.42 -2.21
C ASP A 26 0.26 -3.70 -0.95
N ARG A 27 0.92 -3.75 0.22
CA ARG A 27 0.28 -4.05 1.50
C ARG A 27 0.97 -3.32 2.65
N ALA A 28 0.19 -2.91 3.65
CA ALA A 28 0.71 -2.55 4.97
C ALA A 28 0.14 -3.52 6.01
N ILE A 29 1.01 -4.10 6.82
CA ILE A 29 0.67 -5.08 7.85
C ILE A 29 0.86 -4.41 9.20
N LEU A 30 -0.22 -4.32 9.97
CA LEU A 30 -0.17 -3.92 11.37
C LEU A 30 0.31 -5.08 12.22
N TYR A 31 1.30 -4.85 13.06
CA TYR A 31 1.76 -5.82 14.06
C TYR A 31 1.75 -5.19 15.46
N GLY A 32 2.41 -5.84 16.41
CA GLY A 32 2.54 -5.29 17.76
C GLY A 32 1.25 -5.32 18.57
N SER A 33 1.13 -4.35 19.50
CA SER A 33 0.08 -4.37 20.52
C SER A 33 -1.34 -4.20 19.95
N ARG A 34 -1.46 -3.42 18.87
CA ARG A 34 -2.74 -3.14 18.21
C ARG A 34 -3.25 -4.32 17.41
N ALA A 35 -2.35 -5.04 16.72
CA ALA A 35 -2.70 -6.28 16.03
C ALA A 35 -3.17 -7.37 17.01
N LYS A 36 -2.51 -7.48 18.16
CA LYS A 36 -2.88 -8.44 19.23
C LYS A 36 -4.11 -8.05 20.04
N GLY A 37 -4.60 -6.82 19.92
CA GLY A 37 -5.73 -6.30 20.70
C GLY A 37 -5.41 -5.99 22.17
N ASN A 38 -4.14 -6.03 22.58
CA ASN A 38 -3.70 -5.73 23.95
C ASN A 38 -3.08 -4.31 24.09
N TYR A 39 -3.43 -3.41 23.19
CA TYR A 39 -2.99 -2.02 23.16
C TYR A 39 -3.60 -1.19 24.31
N LYS A 40 -2.93 -0.10 24.65
CA LYS A 40 -3.41 0.93 25.59
C LYS A 40 -3.82 2.18 24.82
N PRO A 41 -4.59 3.11 25.44
CA PRO A 41 -4.75 4.44 24.89
C PRO A 41 -3.37 5.07 24.64
N GLY A 42 -3.12 5.50 23.41
CA GLY A 42 -1.84 6.11 23.02
C GLY A 42 -0.74 5.12 22.63
N SER A 43 -0.99 3.80 22.60
CA SER A 43 -0.01 2.85 22.05
C SER A 43 0.37 3.20 20.62
N ASP A 44 1.62 2.92 20.28
CA ASP A 44 2.18 3.10 18.93
C ASP A 44 1.40 2.33 17.87
N ILE A 45 1.54 2.77 16.63
CA ILE A 45 1.00 2.10 15.45
C ILE A 45 2.20 1.57 14.64
N ASP A 46 2.48 0.28 14.82
CA ASP A 46 3.58 -0.42 14.14
C ASP A 46 3.08 -1.00 12.80
N LEU A 47 3.60 -0.49 11.68
CA LEU A 47 3.25 -0.99 10.35
C LEU A 47 4.51 -1.46 9.61
N THR A 48 4.43 -2.65 9.04
CA THR A 48 5.42 -3.08 8.07
C THR A 48 4.84 -3.01 6.67
N ILE A 49 5.57 -2.37 5.76
CA ILE A 49 5.19 -2.15 4.38
C ILE A 49 5.77 -3.28 3.52
N VAL A 50 4.91 -3.84 2.67
CA VAL A 50 5.25 -4.80 1.63
C VAL A 50 4.92 -4.14 0.30
N GLY A 51 5.84 -4.23 -0.66
CA GLY A 51 5.67 -3.56 -1.94
C GLY A 51 6.63 -4.03 -3.00
N GLY A 52 6.47 -3.43 -4.18
CA GLY A 52 7.24 -3.72 -5.36
C GLY A 52 8.51 -2.85 -5.51
N PRO A 53 9.13 -2.88 -6.71
CA PRO A 53 10.30 -2.07 -7.03
C PRO A 53 10.06 -0.58 -6.74
N GLY A 54 11.04 0.07 -6.11
CA GLY A 54 10.96 1.49 -5.74
C GLY A 54 10.44 1.74 -4.32
N LEU A 55 10.04 0.71 -3.58
CA LEU A 55 9.90 0.81 -2.13
C LEU A 55 11.29 0.87 -1.49
N THR A 56 11.62 2.04 -0.95
CA THR A 56 12.94 2.35 -0.37
C THR A 56 12.80 3.05 0.97
N PHE A 57 13.90 3.24 1.69
CA PHE A 57 13.91 4.03 2.92
C PHE A 57 13.38 5.46 2.69
N ASP A 58 13.74 6.11 1.57
CA ASP A 58 13.21 7.43 1.20
C ASP A 58 11.67 7.39 1.04
N SER A 59 11.12 6.30 0.50
CA SER A 59 9.67 6.11 0.45
C SER A 59 9.07 6.05 1.85
N LEU A 60 9.68 5.30 2.78
CA LEU A 60 9.22 5.26 4.18
C LEU A 60 9.25 6.63 4.84
N THR A 61 10.34 7.40 4.65
CA THR A 61 10.44 8.75 5.19
C THR A 61 9.35 9.67 4.64
N ALA A 62 9.06 9.60 3.34
CA ALA A 62 7.98 10.37 2.74
C ALA A 62 6.60 9.98 3.29
N ILE A 63 6.34 8.67 3.46
CA ILE A 63 5.10 8.17 4.05
C ILE A 63 4.95 8.65 5.49
N LEU A 64 6.00 8.57 6.31
CA LEU A 64 6.00 9.07 7.69
C LEU A 64 5.66 10.56 7.74
N ASN A 65 6.31 11.38 6.92
CA ASN A 65 6.01 12.81 6.84
C ASN A 65 4.54 13.07 6.49
N ASP A 66 3.99 12.37 5.48
CA ASP A 66 2.58 12.50 5.12
C ASP A 66 1.62 12.04 6.23
N ILE A 67 2.02 11.06 7.03
CA ILE A 67 1.27 10.60 8.21
C ILE A 67 1.33 11.66 9.32
N ASP A 68 2.47 12.28 9.56
CA ASP A 68 2.64 13.32 10.58
C ASP A 68 1.75 14.55 10.28
N GLU A 69 1.58 14.90 8.99
CA GLU A 69 0.63 15.94 8.55
C GLU A 69 -0.84 15.60 8.86
N LEU A 70 -1.16 14.36 9.21
CA LEU A 70 -2.49 14.00 9.71
C LEU A 70 -2.73 14.48 11.16
N LEU A 71 -1.68 14.91 11.88
CA LEU A 71 -1.75 15.40 13.26
C LEU A 71 -2.51 14.43 14.19
N LEU A 72 -2.26 13.14 14.01
CA LEU A 72 -2.87 12.09 14.81
C LEU A 72 -2.19 12.01 16.18
N PRO A 73 -2.92 11.71 17.27
CA PRO A 73 -2.35 11.64 18.61
C PRO A 73 -1.68 10.27 18.88
N TYR A 74 -0.96 9.75 17.89
CA TYR A 74 -0.28 8.46 17.93
C TYR A 74 1.09 8.56 17.28
N THR A 75 2.05 7.83 17.84
CA THR A 75 3.36 7.58 17.25
C THR A 75 3.27 6.42 16.26
N PHE A 76 4.09 6.50 15.21
CA PHE A 76 4.14 5.51 14.13
C PHE A 76 5.55 4.95 14.01
N ASP A 77 5.64 3.63 13.88
CA ASP A 77 6.85 2.94 13.47
C ASP A 77 6.60 2.28 12.11
N LEU A 78 7.44 2.58 11.13
CA LEU A 78 7.35 2.02 9.78
C LEU A 78 8.63 1.25 9.42
N SER A 79 8.45 0.04 8.92
CA SER A 79 9.51 -0.81 8.40
C SER A 79 9.18 -1.33 6.99
N ILE A 80 10.18 -1.72 6.21
CA ILE A 80 10.00 -2.48 4.96
C ILE A 80 10.19 -3.95 5.30
N PHE A 81 9.21 -4.81 5.00
CA PHE A 81 9.23 -6.21 5.44
C PHE A 81 10.48 -6.96 4.96
N GLN A 82 10.90 -6.72 3.72
CA GLN A 82 12.04 -7.38 3.10
C GLN A 82 13.40 -6.96 3.70
N GLU A 83 13.45 -5.82 4.40
CA GLU A 83 14.66 -5.26 4.99
C GLU A 83 14.77 -5.59 6.50
N ILE A 84 13.80 -6.32 7.07
CA ILE A 84 13.86 -6.75 8.47
C ILE A 84 14.78 -7.97 8.58
N GLU A 85 15.95 -7.77 9.19
CA GLU A 85 16.94 -8.84 9.38
C GLU A 85 16.70 -9.67 10.65
N ASP A 86 15.96 -9.15 11.62
CA ASP A 86 15.68 -9.83 12.89
C ASP A 86 14.59 -10.92 12.69
N PRO A 87 14.95 -12.22 12.78
CA PRO A 87 14.02 -13.31 12.54
C PRO A 87 12.89 -13.36 13.58
N ASP A 88 13.12 -12.92 14.82
CA ASP A 88 12.07 -12.91 15.85
C ASP A 88 10.99 -11.87 15.53
N ILE A 89 11.40 -10.73 14.95
CA ILE A 89 10.47 -9.70 14.47
C ILE A 89 9.70 -10.20 13.25
N VAL A 90 10.37 -10.82 12.28
CA VAL A 90 9.72 -11.42 11.11
C VAL A 90 8.68 -12.46 11.53
N ASP A 91 9.05 -13.41 12.39
CA ASP A 91 8.14 -14.44 12.90
C ASP A 91 6.97 -13.84 13.68
N HIS A 92 7.20 -12.76 14.43
CA HIS A 92 6.14 -12.04 15.11
C HIS A 92 5.14 -11.46 14.10
N ILE A 93 5.62 -10.74 13.09
CA ILE A 93 4.78 -10.14 12.03
C ILE A 93 3.99 -11.23 11.30
N LEU A 94 4.63 -12.34 10.93
CA LEU A 94 3.96 -13.44 10.24
C LEU A 94 2.86 -14.09 11.10
N ARG A 95 3.09 -14.21 12.41
CA ARG A 95 2.17 -14.89 13.33
C ARG A 95 0.98 -14.02 13.76
N VAL A 96 1.19 -12.74 14.02
CA VAL A 96 0.15 -11.85 14.59
C VAL A 96 -0.24 -10.70 13.69
N GLY A 97 0.46 -10.50 12.58
CA GLY A 97 0.23 -9.39 11.66
C GLY A 97 -1.18 -9.42 11.07
N VAL A 98 -1.79 -8.25 10.98
CA VAL A 98 -3.11 -8.07 10.37
C VAL A 98 -2.99 -7.08 9.23
N VAL A 99 -3.61 -7.41 8.09
CA VAL A 99 -3.63 -6.51 6.93
C VAL A 99 -4.33 -5.21 7.32
N PHE A 100 -3.58 -4.11 7.31
CA PHE A 100 -4.08 -2.78 7.60
C PHE A 100 -4.54 -2.07 6.33
N TYR A 101 -3.75 -2.21 5.27
CA TYR A 101 -4.01 -1.69 3.93
C TYR A 101 -3.57 -2.73 2.91
N GLU A 102 -4.34 -2.89 1.84
CA GLU A 102 -3.99 -3.70 0.70
C GLU A 102 -4.45 -2.97 -0.56
N ARG A 103 -3.51 -2.81 -1.50
CA ARG A 103 -3.80 -2.20 -2.79
C ARG A 103 -4.67 -3.17 -3.57
N ASN A 104 -5.83 -2.72 -3.98
CA ASN A 104 -6.64 -3.47 -4.94
C ASN A 104 -5.95 -3.34 -6.31
N HIS A 105 -5.09 -4.30 -6.64
CA HIS A 105 -4.61 -4.48 -8.02
C HIS A 105 -5.80 -5.03 -8.80
N GLY A 106 -6.68 -4.14 -9.26
CA GLY A 106 -7.79 -4.51 -10.13
C GLY A 106 -7.26 -5.47 -11.20
N ASP A 107 -7.94 -6.61 -11.33
CA ASP A 107 -7.59 -7.74 -12.18
C ASP A 107 -6.96 -7.26 -13.50
N ARG A 108 -5.64 -7.46 -13.64
CA ARG A 108 -4.91 -7.08 -14.85
C ARG A 108 -5.12 -8.10 -15.99
N SER A 109 -6.12 -8.97 -15.93
CA SER A 109 -6.64 -9.63 -17.12
C SER A 109 -7.81 -8.86 -17.70
N GLU A 110 -7.56 -8.09 -18.77
CA GLU A 110 -8.43 -7.79 -19.92
C GLU A 110 -7.99 -6.47 -20.57
N SER A 111 -7.06 -6.56 -21.54
CA SER A 111 -7.01 -5.81 -22.82
C SER A 111 -5.58 -5.66 -23.37
N VAL A 112 -4.91 -6.77 -23.69
CA VAL A 112 -3.71 -6.74 -24.57
C VAL A 112 -4.05 -7.25 -25.99
N PHE A 113 -5.30 -7.64 -26.25
CA PHE A 113 -5.72 -8.05 -27.59
C PHE A 113 -7.05 -7.41 -28.00
N ALA A 114 -7.03 -6.11 -28.26
CA ALA A 114 -8.05 -5.46 -29.08
C ALA A 114 -7.38 -4.83 -30.31
N THR A 115 -7.27 -5.66 -31.35
CA THR A 115 -7.27 -5.33 -32.78
C THR A 115 -6.35 -4.21 -33.26
N GLY A 116 -5.30 -4.64 -33.96
CA GLY A 116 -4.63 -3.83 -34.96
C GLY A 116 -5.56 -3.36 -36.09
N ASN A 117 -4.95 -2.47 -36.87
CA ASN A 117 -5.43 -1.78 -38.07
C ASN A 117 -6.36 -0.59 -37.83
N LYS A 118 -5.76 0.60 -37.83
CA LYS A 118 -6.15 1.70 -38.72
C LYS A 118 -5.03 2.76 -38.81
N THR A 119 -4.37 2.80 -39.96
CA THR A 119 -3.93 4.07 -40.58
C THR A 119 -4.01 3.95 -42.10
N PRO A 120 -4.29 5.06 -42.80
CA PRO A 120 -4.91 5.08 -44.11
C PRO A 120 -3.86 5.06 -45.24
N SER A 121 -4.23 4.51 -46.40
CA SER A 121 -3.52 4.82 -47.65
C SER A 121 -4.53 5.27 -48.70
N ILE A 122 -4.44 6.57 -48.99
CA ILE A 122 -4.98 7.24 -50.16
C ILE A 122 -3.98 7.12 -51.31
N ALA A 123 -4.53 7.14 -52.54
CA ALA A 123 -3.92 7.39 -53.84
C ALA A 123 -3.45 6.17 -54.66
N GLY A 124 -4.10 5.98 -55.82
CA GLY A 124 -3.70 5.03 -56.85
C GLY A 124 -4.68 4.89 -58.02
N VAL A 125 -5.00 5.99 -58.70
CA VAL A 125 -5.62 5.96 -60.04
C VAL A 125 -4.69 5.25 -61.04
N LYS A 126 -5.17 4.23 -61.77
CA LYS A 126 -4.95 4.02 -63.23
C LYS A 126 -5.67 2.79 -63.81
N ARG A 127 -6.61 3.07 -64.74
CA ARG A 127 -6.95 2.46 -66.04
C ARG A 127 -6.55 1.00 -66.34
N SER A 128 -7.50 0.19 -66.83
CA SER A 128 -7.61 -0.32 -68.23
C SER A 128 -8.31 -1.68 -68.28
N GLY A 129 -9.28 -1.85 -69.18
CA GLY A 129 -9.98 -3.11 -69.47
C GLY A 129 -11.42 -2.85 -69.86
#